data_AF-A0A9P7DQC6-F1
#
_entry.id   AF-A0A9P7DQC6-F1
#
_cell.length_a   1.000
_cell.length_b   1.000
_cell.length_c   1.000
_cell.angle_alpha   90.00
_cell.angle_beta   90.00
_cell.angle_gamma   90.00
#
_symmetry.space_group_name_H-M   'P 1'
#
loop_
_entity.id
_entity.type
_entity.pdbx_description
1 polymer ?
#
loop_
_entity_poly.entity_id
_entity_poly.type
_entity_poly.pdbx_seq_one_letter_code
_entity_poly.pdbx_strand_id
1 'polypeptide(L)'
;MVIKIVRWCVLTFTLIFAIVVLGISAHLIAIRPTHYWHFAALAVAVSSLTILTFPVILLVDTFLGSASTERIFGEALWLSIMWILWLATGANATHAARVHFFAGGCSFFSGFSNKICNEFRVVEAFAYINFIILLCYTIGLFAYEFTRDQSPVATQTTQKQAPANTTGQ
;
A
#
# COMPACT_ATOMS: atom_id res chain seq x y z
N MET A 1 0.72 9.03 19.57
CA MET A 1 2.13 9.17 19.16
C MET A 1 2.61 7.97 18.35
N VAL A 2 2.39 6.74 18.83
CA VAL A 2 2.81 5.48 18.17
C VAL A 2 2.36 5.35 16.71
N ILE A 3 1.10 5.61 16.40
CA ILE A 3 0.55 5.56 15.02
C ILE A 3 1.32 6.46 14.04
N LYS A 4 1.75 7.66 14.47
CA LYS A 4 2.51 8.58 13.60
C LYS A 4 3.88 8.03 13.25
N ILE A 5 4.55 7.39 14.21
CA ILE A 5 5.85 6.73 14.01
C ILE A 5 5.69 5.55 13.05
N VAL A 6 4.71 4.67 13.32
CA VAL A 6 4.48 3.47 12.49
C VAL A 6 4.18 3.86 11.05
N ARG A 7 3.35 4.89 10.85
CA ARG A 7 3.04 5.42 9.51
C ARG A 7 4.29 5.89 8.77
N TRP A 8 5.13 6.70 9.42
CA TRP A 8 6.37 7.18 8.82
C TRP A 8 7.28 6.02 8.41
N CYS A 9 7.49 5.05 9.29
CA CYS A 9 8.32 3.88 8.98
C CYS A 9 7.75 3.08 7.80
N VAL A 10 6.45 2.78 7.80
CA VAL A 10 5.80 1.98 6.74
C VAL A 10 5.88 2.69 5.38
N LEU A 11 5.57 3.99 5.34
CA LEU A 11 5.57 4.76 4.10
C LEU A 11 6.99 4.91 3.54
N THR A 12 7.99 5.21 4.37
CA THR A 12 9.38 5.32 3.93
C THR A 12 9.92 4.00 3.40
N PHE A 13 9.65 2.89 4.11
CA PHE A 13 10.13 1.57 3.70
C PHE A 13 9.51 1.13 2.37
N THR A 14 8.20 1.34 2.23
CA THR A 14 7.47 1.06 0.99
C THR A 14 7.95 1.96 -0.17
N LEU A 15 8.29 3.23 0.10
CA LEU A 15 8.86 4.14 -0.90
C LEU A 15 10.21 3.64 -1.42
N ILE A 16 11.11 3.20 -0.53
CA ILE A 16 12.42 2.68 -0.91
C ILE A 16 12.26 1.47 -1.83
N PHE A 17 11.38 0.53 -1.49
CA PHE A 17 11.11 -0.62 -2.34
C PHE A 17 10.44 -0.25 -3.66
N ALA A 18 9.55 0.75 -3.67
CA ALA A 18 8.95 1.25 -4.91
C ALA A 18 10.01 1.80 -5.88
N ILE A 19 11.02 2.52 -5.38
CA ILE A 19 12.13 3.02 -6.20
C ILE A 19 12.95 1.88 -6.81
N VAL A 20 13.23 0.83 -6.02
CA VAL A 20 13.93 -0.36 -6.50
C VAL A 20 13.14 -1.06 -7.61
N VAL A 21 11.84 -1.29 -7.40
CA VAL A 21 10.95 -1.92 -8.40
C VAL A 21 10.84 -1.07 -9.66
N LEU A 22 10.75 0.26 -9.54
CA LEU A 22 10.74 1.19 -10.67
C LEU A 22 12.01 1.05 -11.52
N GLY A 23 13.18 1.04 -10.88
CA GLY A 23 14.47 0.95 -11.58
C GLY A 23 14.61 -0.36 -12.36
N ILE A 24 14.27 -1.50 -11.74
CA ILE A 24 14.35 -2.80 -12.40
C ILE A 24 13.31 -2.89 -13.54
N SER A 25 12.10 -2.40 -13.32
CA SER A 25 11.03 -2.44 -14.33
C SER A 25 11.33 -1.52 -15.52
N ALA A 26 11.95 -0.36 -15.30
CA ALA A 26 12.41 0.53 -16.36
C ALA A 26 13.51 -0.11 -17.21
N HIS A 27 14.46 -0.79 -16.58
CA HIS A 27 15.51 -1.55 -17.28
C HIS A 27 14.91 -2.67 -18.15
N LEU A 28 13.96 -3.42 -17.62
CA LEU A 28 13.25 -4.48 -18.35
C LEU A 28 12.51 -3.96 -19.60
N ILE A 29 11.89 -2.77 -19.51
CA ILE A 29 11.23 -2.13 -20.66
C ILE A 29 12.26 -1.67 -21.70
N ALA A 30 13.38 -1.10 -21.26
CA ALA A 30 14.44 -0.62 -22.14
C ALA A 30 15.08 -1.75 -22.99
N ILE A 31 15.17 -2.96 -22.44
CA ILE A 31 15.72 -4.12 -23.17
C ILE A 31 14.78 -4.63 -24.28
N ARG A 32 13.46 -4.42 -24.14
CA ARG A 32 12.44 -4.97 -25.07
C ARG A 32 11.40 -3.92 -25.49
N PRO A 33 11.78 -2.93 -26.31
CA PRO A 33 10.89 -1.82 -26.68
C PRO A 33 9.70 -2.25 -27.57
N THR A 34 9.82 -3.34 -28.34
CA THR A 34 8.78 -3.78 -29.29
C THR A 34 7.74 -4.74 -28.71
N HIS A 35 8.10 -5.45 -27.63
CA HIS A 35 7.21 -6.35 -26.89
C HIS A 35 7.39 -6.10 -25.40
N TYR A 36 6.76 -5.06 -24.90
CA TYR A 36 6.78 -4.73 -23.49
C TYR A 36 5.99 -5.76 -22.70
N TRP A 37 6.50 -6.10 -21.53
CA TRP A 37 5.79 -6.97 -20.61
C TRP A 37 4.70 -6.18 -19.88
N HIS A 38 3.46 -6.68 -19.91
CA HIS A 38 2.35 -6.02 -19.22
C HIS A 38 2.61 -5.82 -17.72
N PHE A 39 3.34 -6.75 -17.07
CA PHE A 39 3.69 -6.61 -15.66
C PHE A 39 4.67 -5.45 -15.43
N ALA A 40 5.61 -5.20 -16.34
CA ALA A 40 6.60 -4.14 -16.18
C ALA A 40 5.94 -2.76 -16.31
N ALA A 41 5.02 -2.60 -17.25
CA ALA A 41 4.23 -1.37 -17.38
C ALA A 41 3.39 -1.11 -16.12
N LEU A 42 2.75 -2.15 -15.57
CA LEU A 42 1.96 -2.05 -14.35
C LEU A 42 2.84 -1.74 -13.13
N ALA A 43 3.99 -2.40 -12.99
CA ALA A 43 4.95 -2.14 -11.92
C ALA A 43 5.49 -0.70 -11.95
N VAL A 44 5.78 -0.16 -13.14
CA VAL A 44 6.17 1.26 -13.30
C VAL A 44 5.03 2.18 -12.89
N ALA A 45 3.80 1.93 -13.36
CA ALA A 45 2.64 2.74 -13.00
C ALA A 45 2.42 2.76 -11.48
N VAL A 46 2.37 1.59 -10.83
CA VAL A 46 2.16 1.46 -9.39
C VAL A 46 3.30 2.12 -8.59
N SER A 47 4.56 1.92 -9.01
CA SER A 47 5.71 2.53 -8.33
C SER A 47 5.71 4.06 -8.48
N SER A 48 5.38 4.58 -9.66
CA SER A 48 5.26 6.03 -9.89
C SER A 48 4.13 6.65 -9.07
N LEU A 49 2.99 5.96 -8.96
CA LEU A 49 1.86 6.40 -8.15
C LEU A 49 2.25 6.40 -6.66
N THR A 50 2.97 5.38 -6.20
CA THR A 50 3.47 5.30 -4.82
C THR A 50 4.42 6.46 -4.50
N ILE A 51 5.37 6.74 -5.40
CA ILE A 51 6.34 7.84 -5.26
C ILE A 51 5.65 9.21 -5.27
N LEU A 52 4.57 9.38 -6.03
CA LEU A 52 3.84 10.64 -6.08
C LEU A 52 2.91 10.79 -4.86
N THR A 53 2.19 9.75 -4.49
CA THR A 53 1.15 9.86 -3.47
C THR A 53 1.70 9.92 -2.05
N PHE A 54 2.80 9.21 -1.75
CA PHE A 54 3.36 9.20 -0.40
C PHE A 54 3.87 10.57 0.08
N PRO A 55 4.64 11.35 -0.72
CA PRO A 55 5.01 12.71 -0.32
C PRO A 55 3.79 13.62 -0.24
N VAL A 56 2.75 13.43 -1.06
CA VAL A 56 1.49 14.19 -0.95
C VAL A 56 0.81 13.91 0.39
N ILE A 57 0.68 12.64 0.79
CA ILE A 57 0.10 12.26 2.09
C ILE A 57 0.91 12.85 3.26
N LEU A 58 2.25 12.84 3.17
CA LEU A 58 3.14 13.45 4.15
C LEU A 58 3.00 14.98 4.20
N LEU A 59 2.94 15.65 3.05
CA LEU A 59 2.75 17.10 2.98
C LEU A 59 1.43 17.51 3.61
N VAL A 60 0.34 16.86 3.21
CA VAL A 60 -1.01 17.13 3.75
C VAL A 60 -1.03 16.94 5.26
N ASP A 61 -0.22 16.01 5.80
CA ASP A 61 -0.07 15.85 7.25
C ASP A 61 0.61 17.02 7.95
N THR A 62 1.65 17.57 7.34
CA THR A 62 2.37 18.70 7.90
C THR A 62 1.59 20.01 7.80
N PHE A 63 0.78 20.19 6.75
CA PHE A 63 0.09 21.46 6.48
C PHE A 63 -1.30 21.57 7.13
N LEU A 64 -2.07 20.48 7.23
CA LEU A 64 -3.48 20.57 7.68
C LEU A 64 -3.70 20.38 9.19
N GLY A 65 -2.65 20.17 9.99
CA GLY A 65 -2.82 19.99 11.44
C GLY A 65 -3.58 18.71 11.83
N SER A 66 -3.74 18.48 13.13
CA SER A 66 -4.00 17.16 13.69
C SER A 66 -5.44 16.62 13.53
N ALA A 67 -5.54 15.46 12.88
CA ALA A 67 -6.42 14.34 13.20
C ALA A 67 -7.95 14.60 13.28
N SER A 68 -8.55 14.93 12.15
CA SER A 68 -9.99 14.67 11.93
C SER A 68 -10.19 13.19 11.58
N THR A 69 -11.19 12.52 12.15
CA THR A 69 -11.53 11.10 11.87
C THR A 69 -11.71 10.83 10.37
N GLU A 70 -12.23 11.82 9.62
CA GLU A 70 -12.42 11.76 8.16
C GLU A 70 -11.10 11.58 7.39
N ARG A 71 -10.00 12.11 7.93
CA ARG A 71 -8.67 12.02 7.32
C ARG A 71 -8.10 10.61 7.42
N ILE A 72 -8.40 9.90 8.51
CA ILE A 72 -7.98 8.51 8.73
C ILE A 72 -8.72 7.58 7.77
N PHE A 73 -10.02 7.81 7.55
CA PHE A 73 -10.82 7.01 6.62
C PHE A 73 -10.33 7.19 5.17
N GLY A 74 -10.02 8.43 4.77
CA GLY A 74 -9.41 8.70 3.46
C GLY A 74 -8.04 8.04 3.28
N GLU A 75 -7.20 8.04 4.32
CA GLU A 75 -5.90 7.35 4.31
C GLU A 75 -6.09 5.83 4.19
N ALA A 76 -7.00 5.24 4.96
CA ALA A 76 -7.29 3.80 4.94
C ALA A 76 -7.85 3.32 3.59
N LEU A 77 -8.75 4.11 2.97
CA LEU A 77 -9.28 3.82 1.64
C LEU A 77 -8.16 3.84 0.59
N TRP A 78 -7.27 4.83 0.65
CA TRP A 78 -6.17 4.94 -0.29
C TRP A 78 -5.14 3.82 -0.13
N LEU A 79 -4.77 3.49 1.11
CA LEU A 79 -3.88 2.37 1.40
C LEU A 79 -4.50 1.04 0.95
N SER A 80 -5.82 0.93 1.01
CA SER A 80 -6.54 -0.23 0.51
C SER A 80 -6.36 -0.43 -0.99
N ILE A 81 -6.45 0.67 -1.75
CA ILE A 81 -6.17 0.67 -3.19
C ILE A 81 -4.70 0.30 -3.44
N MET A 82 -3.78 0.92 -2.69
CA MET A 82 -2.34 0.69 -2.88
C MET A 82 -1.93 -0.77 -2.70
N TRP A 83 -2.38 -1.45 -1.64
CA TRP A 83 -1.99 -2.85 -1.45
C TRP A 83 -2.56 -3.77 -2.53
N ILE A 84 -3.77 -3.50 -3.05
CA ILE A 84 -4.38 -4.28 -4.16
C ILE A 84 -3.54 -4.11 -5.43
N LEU A 85 -3.09 -2.89 -5.72
CA LEU A 85 -2.24 -2.61 -6.88
C LEU A 85 -0.90 -3.35 -6.78
N TRP A 86 -0.29 -3.39 -5.60
CA TRP A 86 0.93 -4.18 -5.35
C TRP A 86 0.69 -5.69 -5.48
N LEU A 87 -0.45 -6.19 -5.00
CA LEU A 87 -0.85 -7.59 -5.16
C LEU A 87 -1.04 -7.97 -6.64
N ALA A 88 -1.73 -7.12 -7.41
CA ALA A 88 -1.93 -7.32 -8.84
C ALA A 88 -0.60 -7.31 -9.61
N THR A 89 0.34 -6.44 -9.20
CA THR A 89 1.71 -6.40 -9.74
C THR A 89 2.43 -7.73 -9.50
N GLY A 90 2.43 -8.23 -8.26
CA GLY A 90 3.03 -9.51 -7.91
C GLY A 90 2.41 -10.67 -8.67
N ALA A 91 1.08 -10.76 -8.70
CA ALA A 91 0.35 -11.83 -9.40
C ALA A 91 0.66 -11.86 -10.91
N ASN A 92 0.73 -10.68 -11.54
CA ASN A 92 1.07 -10.59 -12.96
C ASN A 92 2.54 -10.94 -13.23
N ALA A 93 3.45 -10.60 -12.31
CA ALA A 93 4.86 -11.02 -12.38
C ALA A 93 4.99 -12.54 -12.25
N THR A 94 4.30 -13.17 -11.31
CA THR A 94 4.28 -14.65 -11.16
C THR A 94 3.70 -15.34 -12.39
N HIS A 95 2.62 -14.79 -12.95
CA HIS A 95 2.02 -15.33 -14.17
C HIS A 95 3.00 -15.23 -15.36
N ALA A 96 3.62 -14.07 -15.56
CA ALA A 96 4.64 -13.90 -16.59
C ALA A 96 5.84 -14.84 -16.38
N ALA A 97 6.32 -15.00 -15.14
CA ALA A 97 7.38 -15.94 -14.82
C ALA A 97 7.01 -17.37 -15.19
N ARG A 98 5.78 -17.81 -14.91
CA ARG A 98 5.30 -19.16 -15.23
C ARG A 98 5.13 -19.41 -16.74
N VAL A 99 4.65 -18.42 -17.48
CA VAL A 99 4.45 -18.52 -18.94
C VAL A 99 5.78 -18.52 -19.68
N HIS A 100 6.76 -17.72 -19.23
CA HIS A 100 8.05 -17.58 -19.92
C HIS A 100 9.13 -18.54 -19.42
N PHE A 101 9.04 -19.00 -18.17
CA PHE A 101 10.00 -19.91 -17.57
C PHE A 101 9.27 -21.13 -17.00
N PHE A 102 9.31 -22.24 -17.74
CA PHE A 102 8.70 -23.50 -17.32
C PHE A 102 9.29 -23.91 -15.95
N ALA A 103 8.41 -24.13 -14.96
CA ALA A 103 8.73 -24.47 -13.56
C ALA A 103 9.40 -23.37 -12.70
N GLY A 104 9.46 -22.10 -13.13
CA GLY A 104 9.96 -20.99 -12.29
C GLY A 104 11.45 -21.09 -11.91
N GLY A 105 12.19 -21.99 -12.57
CA GLY A 105 13.61 -22.23 -12.33
C GLY A 105 14.49 -21.50 -13.33
N CYS A 106 15.24 -20.49 -12.89
CA CYS A 106 16.27 -19.83 -13.70
C CYS A 106 17.53 -20.70 -13.94
N SER A 107 17.55 -21.94 -13.42
CA SER A 107 18.69 -22.86 -13.44
C SER A 107 19.01 -23.44 -14.82
N PHE A 108 18.04 -23.45 -15.75
CA PHE A 108 18.21 -24.13 -17.04
C PHE A 108 18.79 -23.23 -18.14
N PHE A 109 18.89 -21.92 -17.89
CA PHE A 109 19.38 -20.95 -18.88
C PHE A 109 20.76 -20.42 -18.51
N SER A 110 21.71 -20.46 -19.44
CA SER A 110 23.02 -19.82 -19.31
C SER A 110 23.04 -18.45 -20.01
N GLY A 111 23.78 -17.48 -19.46
CA GLY A 111 23.97 -16.16 -20.07
C GLY A 111 22.89 -15.12 -19.72
N PHE A 112 22.46 -14.34 -20.71
CA PHE A 112 21.60 -13.15 -20.54
C PHE A 112 20.21 -13.48 -19.98
N SER A 113 19.65 -14.63 -20.35
CA SER A 113 18.32 -15.07 -19.89
C SER A 113 18.27 -15.36 -18.38
N ASN A 114 19.38 -15.76 -17.76
CA ASN A 114 19.43 -15.99 -16.31
C ASN A 114 19.37 -14.67 -15.52
N LYS A 115 20.03 -13.62 -16.03
CA LYS A 115 19.95 -12.28 -15.41
C LYS A 115 18.52 -11.76 -15.41
N ILE A 116 17.84 -11.83 -16.55
CA ILE A 116 16.44 -11.41 -16.68
C ILE A 116 15.54 -12.21 -15.74
N CYS A 117 15.70 -13.54 -15.70
CA CYS A 117 14.88 -14.39 -14.83
C CYS A 117 15.04 -14.03 -13.34
N ASN A 118 16.27 -13.74 -12.88
CA ASN A 118 16.50 -13.25 -11.52
C ASN A 118 15.89 -11.87 -11.28
N GLU A 119 15.97 -10.94 -12.25
CA GLU A 119 15.34 -9.62 -12.14
C GLU A 119 13.82 -9.73 -11.97
N PHE A 120 13.15 -10.64 -12.69
CA PHE A 120 11.71 -10.90 -12.52
C PHE A 120 11.38 -11.37 -11.10
N ARG A 121 12.14 -12.34 -10.59
CA ARG A 121 11.91 -12.92 -9.26
C ARG A 121 12.11 -11.89 -8.15
N VAL A 122 13.06 -10.97 -8.35
CA VAL A 122 13.30 -9.86 -7.44
C VAL A 122 12.09 -8.91 -7.43
N VAL A 123 11.57 -8.51 -8.60
CA VAL A 123 10.37 -7.66 -8.69
C VAL A 123 9.16 -8.32 -8.05
N GLU A 124 8.94 -9.61 -8.30
CA GLU A 124 7.86 -10.39 -7.70
C GLU A 124 7.94 -10.37 -6.17
N ALA A 125 9.12 -10.67 -5.61
CA ALA A 125 9.32 -10.71 -4.16
C ALA A 125 9.09 -9.33 -3.53
N PHE A 126 9.65 -8.26 -4.11
CA PHE A 126 9.46 -6.91 -3.58
C PHE A 126 8.00 -6.44 -3.69
N ALA A 127 7.28 -6.83 -4.74
CA ALA A 127 5.85 -6.52 -4.86
C ALA A 127 5.02 -7.18 -3.75
N TYR A 128 5.27 -8.46 -3.46
CA TYR A 128 4.59 -9.15 -2.36
C TYR A 128 4.97 -8.62 -0.98
N ILE A 129 6.23 -8.24 -0.76
CA ILE A 129 6.66 -7.61 0.50
C ILE A 129 5.91 -6.29 0.72
N ASN A 130 5.84 -5.42 -0.29
CA ASN A 130 5.07 -4.17 -0.21
C ASN A 130 3.58 -4.44 0.07
N PHE A 131 2.99 -5.42 -0.61
CA PHE A 131 1.62 -5.85 -0.36
C PHE A 131 1.40 -6.25 1.11
N ILE A 132 2.24 -7.13 1.67
CA ILE A 132 2.09 -7.62 3.04
C ILE A 132 2.22 -6.48 4.04
N ILE A 133 3.20 -5.59 3.87
CA ILE A 133 3.44 -4.47 4.78
C ILE A 133 2.23 -3.52 4.80
N LEU A 134 1.72 -3.16 3.61
CA LEU A 134 0.56 -2.28 3.48
C LEU A 134 -0.72 -2.94 3.99
N LEU A 135 -0.91 -4.24 3.76
CA LEU A 135 -2.05 -5.00 4.27
C LEU A 135 -2.03 -5.04 5.81
N CYS A 136 -0.90 -5.42 6.42
CA CYS A 136 -0.77 -5.46 7.88
C CYS A 136 -1.06 -4.09 8.51
N TYR A 137 -0.56 -3.01 7.90
CA TYR A 137 -0.84 -1.65 8.36
C TYR A 137 -2.32 -1.29 8.24
N THR A 138 -2.97 -1.65 7.13
CA THR A 138 -4.40 -1.37 6.88
C THR A 138 -5.28 -2.13 7.88
N ILE A 139 -4.99 -3.42 8.13
CA ILE A 139 -5.70 -4.23 9.14
C ILE A 139 -5.51 -3.64 10.55
N GLY A 140 -4.29 -3.22 10.90
CA GLY A 140 -4.02 -2.59 12.19
C GLY A 140 -4.81 -1.30 12.40
N LEU A 141 -4.96 -0.48 11.35
CA LEU A 141 -5.79 0.72 11.35
C LEU A 141 -7.28 0.40 11.56
N PHE A 142 -7.81 -0.57 10.81
CA PHE A 142 -9.20 -1.01 10.97
C PHE A 142 -9.49 -1.57 12.35
N ALA A 143 -8.58 -2.39 12.90
CA ALA A 143 -8.73 -2.95 14.24
C ALA A 143 -8.73 -1.86 15.32
N TYR A 144 -7.90 -0.83 15.17
CA TYR A 144 -7.84 0.30 16.08
C TYR A 144 -9.17 1.08 16.09
N GLU A 145 -9.71 1.41 14.91
CA GLU A 145 -10.98 2.12 14.81
C GLU A 145 -12.16 1.27 15.30
N PHE A 146 -12.16 -0.04 15.02
CA PHE A 146 -13.20 -0.95 15.54
C PHE A 146 -13.19 -1.00 17.08
N THR A 147 -12.01 -1.07 17.70
CA THR A 147 -11.87 -1.06 19.16
C THR A 147 -12.32 0.28 19.75
N ARG A 148 -12.11 1.37 19.02
CA ARG A 148 -12.56 2.71 19.41
C ARG A 148 -14.08 2.84 19.42
N ASP A 149 -14.76 2.26 18.42
CA ASP A 149 -16.24 2.29 18.32
C ASP A 149 -16.92 1.46 19.44
N GLN A 150 -16.29 0.36 19.86
CA GLN A 150 -16.74 -0.49 20.97
C GLN A 150 -16.50 0.13 22.36
N SER A 151 -15.86 1.31 22.46
CA SER A 151 -15.79 2.03 23.73
C SER A 151 -17.20 2.49 24.09
N PRO A 152 -17.80 1.97 25.17
CA PRO A 152 -19.20 2.22 25.47
C PRO A 152 -19.45 3.72 25.58
N VAL A 153 -20.43 4.18 24.79
CA VAL A 153 -21.20 5.41 24.95
C VAL A 153 -21.84 5.41 26.34
N ALA A 154 -21.02 5.58 27.38
CA ALA A 154 -21.44 5.66 28.77
C ALA A 154 -21.44 7.11 29.30
N THR A 155 -21.23 8.12 28.44
CA THR A 155 -21.10 9.50 28.96
C THR A 155 -21.60 10.64 28.05
N GLN A 156 -22.43 10.39 27.02
CA GLN A 156 -23.02 11.51 26.24
C GLN A 156 -24.54 11.56 26.17
N THR A 157 -25.27 10.51 26.55
CA THR A 157 -26.75 10.56 26.62
C THR A 157 -27.30 11.02 27.97
N THR A 158 -26.49 11.15 29.03
CA THR A 158 -26.96 11.60 30.36
C THR A 158 -26.88 13.12 30.60
N GLN A 159 -26.50 13.92 29.60
CA GLN A 159 -26.41 15.39 29.74
C GLN A 159 -27.29 16.19 28.77
N LYS A 160 -28.00 15.54 27.84
CA LYS A 160 -28.95 16.23 26.96
C LYS A 160 -30.38 15.76 27.27
N GLN A 161 -31.05 16.55 28.14
CA GLN A 161 -32.51 16.65 28.36
C GLN A 161 -33.16 15.89 29.54
N ALA A 162 -33.01 16.44 30.76
CA ALA A 162 -34.08 16.63 31.76
C ALA A 162 -33.54 17.56 32.88
N PRO A 163 -34.33 18.42 33.58
CA PRO A 163 -35.79 18.66 33.60
C PRO A 163 -36.15 20.13 33.20
N ALA A 164 -37.39 20.55 32.93
CA ALA A 164 -38.42 20.83 33.92
C ALA A 164 -39.80 20.97 33.26
N ASN A 165 -40.72 20.10 33.65
CA ASN A 165 -42.15 20.29 33.57
C ASN A 165 -42.56 21.21 34.72
N THR A 166 -42.99 22.44 34.42
CA THR A 166 -43.70 23.29 35.37
C THR A 166 -45.13 23.43 34.88
N THR A 167 -45.99 22.54 35.34
CA THR A 167 -47.45 22.67 35.26
C THR A 167 -47.93 23.30 36.56
N GLY A 168 -48.65 24.41 36.44
CA GLY A 168 -49.66 24.90 37.40
C GLY A 168 -49.17 25.53 38.71
N GLN A 169 -49.26 26.85 38.83
CA GLN A 169 -50.40 27.56 39.44
C GLN A 169 -50.17 29.07 39.38
#